data_AF-A0A0V0GUP5-F1
#
_entry.id   AF-A0A0V0GUP5-F1
#
_cell.length_a   1.000
_cell.length_b   1.000
_cell.length_c   1.000
_cell.angle_alpha   90.00
_cell.angle_beta   90.00
_cell.angle_gamma   90.00
#
_symmetry.space_group_name_H-M   'P 1'
#
loop_
_entity.id
_entity.type
_entity.pdbx_description
1 polymer ?
#
loop_
_entity_poly.entity_id
_entity_poly.type
_entity_poly.pdbx_seq_one_letter_code
_entity_poly.pdbx_strand_id
1 'polypeptide(L)'
;MRKLVTLDLLTHQKINSFQSVRTQQVDLMIKSLKNDGGCVVDLSAKVAKLSADITCSMVFGKKYMDEELDKRGFKGILQEVVHLGATPNLGDFSPSLV
;
A
#
# COMPACT_ATOMS: atom_id res chain seq x y z
N MET A 1 19.94 -4.96 -2.13
CA MET A 1 18.47 -4.84 -2.29
C MET A 1 18.03 -4.01 -3.49
N ARG A 2 18.52 -2.76 -3.68
CA ARG A 2 18.08 -1.88 -4.80
C ARG A 2 18.10 -2.55 -6.18
N LYS A 3 19.20 -3.21 -6.54
CA LYS A 3 19.35 -3.89 -7.84
C LYS A 3 18.28 -4.97 -8.08
N LEU A 4 18.04 -5.82 -7.09
CA LEU A 4 17.04 -6.90 -7.17
C LEU A 4 15.62 -6.33 -7.33
N VAL A 5 15.27 -5.31 -6.55
CA VAL A 5 13.94 -4.69 -6.65
C VAL A 5 13.71 -4.07 -8.04
N THR A 6 14.67 -3.29 -8.53
CA THR A 6 14.51 -2.56 -9.80
C THR A 6 14.61 -3.47 -11.03
N LEU A 7 15.50 -4.47 -11.01
CA LEU A 7 15.75 -5.33 -12.17
C LEU A 7 14.91 -6.60 -12.19
N ASP A 8 14.43 -7.07 -11.04
CA ASP A 8 13.73 -8.36 -10.97
C ASP A 8 12.27 -8.21 -10.53
N LEU A 9 11.94 -7.32 -9.59
CA LEU A 9 10.59 -7.25 -9.01
C LEU A 9 9.69 -6.21 -9.67
N LEU A 10 10.20 -4.99 -9.88
CA LEU A 10 9.42 -3.84 -10.35
C LEU A 10 9.84 -3.39 -11.75
N THR A 11 10.14 -4.35 -12.64
CA THR A 11 10.44 -4.06 -14.04
C THR A 11 9.22 -3.53 -14.78
N HIS A 12 9.44 -2.78 -15.86
CA HIS A 12 8.36 -2.32 -16.73
C HIS A 12 7.49 -3.47 -17.25
N GLN A 13 8.11 -4.61 -17.58
CA GLN A 13 7.40 -5.81 -18.02
C GLN A 13 6.48 -6.37 -16.94
N LYS A 14 6.98 -6.53 -15.70
CA LYS A 14 6.15 -7.00 -14.58
C LYS A 14 5.05 -6.00 -14.25
N ILE A 15 5.36 -4.71 -14.20
CA ILE A 15 4.34 -3.67 -13.98
C ILE A 15 3.23 -3.77 -15.05
N ASN A 16 3.58 -3.97 -16.32
CA ASN A 16 2.58 -4.09 -17.37
C ASN A 16 1.78 -5.40 -17.33
N SER A 17 2.38 -6.52 -16.90
CA SER A 17 1.60 -7.77 -16.72
C SER A 17 0.50 -7.64 -15.66
N PHE A 18 0.65 -6.71 -14.70
CA PHE A 18 -0.37 -6.41 -13.69
C PHE A 18 -1.33 -5.28 -14.08
N GLN A 19 -1.35 -4.83 -15.34
CA GLN A 19 -2.28 -3.78 -15.80
C GLN A 19 -3.75 -4.14 -15.52
N SER A 20 -4.16 -5.37 -15.81
CA SER A 20 -5.54 -5.83 -15.59
C SER A 20 -5.95 -5.73 -14.12
N VAL A 21 -5.07 -6.12 -13.20
CA VAL A 21 -5.28 -6.02 -11.75
C VAL A 21 -5.47 -4.57 -11.33
N ARG A 22 -4.64 -3.64 -11.83
CA ARG A 22 -4.79 -2.22 -11.53
C ARG A 22 -6.12 -1.67 -12.04
N THR A 23 -6.47 -1.95 -13.29
CA THR A 23 -7.74 -1.52 -13.88
C THR A 23 -8.93 -2.04 -13.07
N GLN A 24 -8.92 -3.33 -12.73
CA GLN A 24 -9.99 -3.95 -11.93
C GLN A 24 -10.14 -3.30 -10.54
N GLN A 25 -9.03 -3.02 -9.86
CA GLN A 25 -9.07 -2.41 -8.53
C GLN A 25 -9.56 -0.95 -8.59
N VAL A 26 -9.17 -0.18 -9.61
CA VAL A 26 -9.69 1.18 -9.85
C VAL A 26 -11.18 1.15 -10.16
N ASP A 27 -11.64 0.23 -11.01
CA ASP A 27 -13.06 0.07 -11.32
C ASP A 27 -13.89 -0.25 -10.07
N LEU A 28 -13.37 -1.07 -9.16
CA LEU A 28 -14.02 -1.37 -7.88
C LEU A 28 -14.11 -0.12 -6.99
N MET A 29 -13.04 0.67 -6.92
CA MET A 29 -13.05 1.93 -6.17
C MET A 29 -14.08 2.92 -6.74
N ILE A 30 -14.13 3.08 -8.08
CA ILE A 30 -15.12 3.95 -8.75
C ILE A 30 -16.55 3.47 -8.48
N LYS A 31 -16.80 2.16 -8.53
CA LYS A 31 -18.12 1.59 -8.20
C LYS A 31 -18.49 1.86 -6.73
N SER A 32 -17.56 1.71 -5.79
CA SER A 32 -17.78 2.07 -4.39
C SER A 32 -18.14 3.55 -4.24
N LEU A 33 -17.41 4.45 -4.91
CA LEU A 33 -17.69 5.89 -4.86
C LEU A 33 -19.07 6.24 -5.43
N LYS A 34 -19.49 5.59 -6.51
CA LYS A 34 -20.84 5.77 -7.07
C LYS A 34 -21.93 5.30 -6.09
N ASN A 35 -21.68 4.22 -5.37
CA ASN A 35 -22.62 3.67 -4.39
C ASN A 35 -22.68 4.50 -3.10
N ASP A 36 -21.66 5.29 -2.79
CA ASP A 36 -21.68 6.22 -1.65
C ASP A 36 -22.69 7.36 -1.83
N GLY A 37 -23.42 7.44 -2.95
CA GLY A 37 -24.66 8.21 -3.06
C GLY A 37 -24.54 9.72 -2.93
N GLY A 38 -23.33 10.27 -3.16
CA GLY A 38 -23.04 11.70 -2.97
C GLY A 38 -22.70 12.09 -1.53
N CYS A 39 -22.51 11.12 -0.64
CA CYS A 39 -21.98 11.38 0.70
C CYS A 39 -20.56 11.96 0.65
N VAL A 40 -20.20 12.73 1.68
CA VAL A 40 -18.81 13.14 1.90
C VAL A 40 -18.00 11.89 2.20
N VAL A 41 -16.93 11.68 1.43
CA VAL A 41 -16.04 10.52 1.55
C VAL A 41 -14.61 10.98 1.74
N ASP A 42 -13.85 10.22 2.53
CA ASP A 42 -12.41 10.37 2.62
C ASP A 42 -11.74 9.70 1.40
N LEU A 43 -11.46 10.51 0.38
CA LEU A 43 -10.81 10.04 -0.83
C LEU A 43 -9.37 9.60 -0.57
N SER A 44 -8.66 10.28 0.33
CA SER A 44 -7.28 9.95 0.69
C SER A 44 -7.19 8.55 1.30
N ALA A 45 -8.10 8.21 2.21
CA ALA A 45 -8.18 6.85 2.78
C ALA A 45 -8.50 5.80 1.71
N LYS A 46 -9.44 6.08 0.78
CA LYS A 46 -9.79 5.15 -0.31
C LYS A 46 -8.63 4.95 -1.28
N VAL A 47 -7.90 6.02 -1.66
CA VAL A 47 -6.72 5.93 -2.53
C VAL A 47 -5.58 5.19 -1.82
N ALA A 48 -5.32 5.48 -0.55
CA ALA A 48 -4.29 4.78 0.22
C ALA A 48 -4.57 3.27 0.28
N LYS A 49 -5.83 2.88 0.52
CA LYS A 49 -6.27 1.48 0.47
C LYS A 49 -6.05 0.87 -0.92
N LEU A 50 -6.47 1.55 -1.99
CA LEU A 50 -6.27 1.11 -3.36
C LEU A 50 -4.78 0.86 -3.68
N SER A 51 -3.91 1.80 -3.31
CA SER A 51 -2.46 1.69 -3.50
C SER A 51 -1.87 0.50 -2.74
N ALA A 52 -2.32 0.28 -1.50
CA ALA A 52 -1.91 -0.87 -0.70
C ALA A 52 -2.39 -2.19 -1.32
N ASP A 53 -3.65 -2.27 -1.76
CA ASP A 53 -4.24 -3.43 -2.42
C ASP A 53 -3.49 -3.83 -3.70
N ILE A 54 -3.19 -2.85 -4.56
CA ILE A 54 -2.43 -3.05 -5.79
C ILE A 54 -1.00 -3.51 -5.46
N THR A 55 -0.33 -2.85 -4.51
CA THR A 55 1.06 -3.16 -4.14
C THR A 55 1.17 -4.56 -3.55
N CYS A 56 0.29 -4.93 -2.61
CA CYS A 56 0.26 -6.28 -2.04
C CYS A 56 0.00 -7.34 -3.12
N SER A 57 -0.92 -7.06 -4.05
CA SER A 57 -1.23 -8.00 -5.12
C SER A 57 -0.03 -8.22 -6.05
N MET A 58 0.72 -7.17 -6.37
CA MET A 58 1.90 -7.26 -7.24
C MET A 58 3.11 -7.91 -6.55
N VAL A 59 3.32 -7.63 -5.26
CA VAL A 59 4.53 -8.06 -4.53
C VAL A 59 4.33 -9.40 -3.83
N PHE A 60 3.18 -9.62 -3.20
CA PHE A 60 2.88 -10.81 -2.41
C PHE A 60 1.95 -11.79 -3.11
N GLY A 61 1.38 -11.42 -4.27
CA GLY A 61 0.38 -12.23 -4.96
C GLY A 61 -0.96 -12.31 -4.23
N LYS A 62 -1.17 -11.48 -3.21
CA LYS A 62 -2.37 -11.45 -2.36
C LYS A 62 -2.87 -10.01 -2.24
N LYS A 63 -4.19 -9.80 -2.19
CA LYS A 63 -4.76 -8.46 -1.91
C LYS A 63 -4.38 -8.00 -0.51
N TYR A 64 -4.63 -6.73 -0.20
CA TYR A 64 -4.43 -6.22 1.16
C TYR A 64 -5.38 -6.96 2.11
N MET A 65 -4.84 -7.99 2.76
CA MET A 65 -5.59 -8.85 3.67
C MET A 65 -5.71 -8.15 5.02
N ASP A 66 -6.94 -7.82 5.42
CA ASP A 66 -7.22 -7.38 6.78
C ASP A 66 -7.21 -8.57 7.77
N GLU A 67 -7.35 -9.81 7.28
CA GLU A 67 -7.67 -10.97 8.14
C GLU A 67 -6.64 -12.13 8.13
N GLU A 68 -5.69 -12.18 7.19
CA GLU A 68 -4.76 -13.34 7.09
C GLU A 68 -3.48 -13.20 7.95
N LEU A 69 -3.20 -12.03 8.53
CA LEU A 69 -1.96 -11.75 9.26
C LEU A 69 -2.25 -11.28 10.70
N ASP A 70 -2.51 -12.24 11.60
CA ASP A 70 -2.69 -12.07 13.05
C ASP A 70 -3.82 -11.08 13.46
N LYS A 71 -4.16 -11.02 14.75
CA LYS A 71 -5.25 -10.19 15.31
C LYS A 71 -5.12 -8.68 15.02
N ARG A 72 -3.93 -8.21 14.63
CA ARG A 72 -3.63 -6.81 14.28
C ARG A 72 -3.74 -6.54 12.76
N GLY A 73 -3.72 -7.58 11.91
CA GLY A 73 -3.78 -7.48 10.45
C GLY A 73 -2.51 -6.89 9.80
N PHE A 74 -2.33 -7.14 8.49
CA PHE A 74 -1.27 -6.48 7.70
C PHE A 74 -1.36 -4.95 7.78
N LYS A 75 -2.60 -4.46 7.90
CA LYS A 75 -2.93 -3.06 8.01
C LYS A 75 -2.34 -2.39 9.24
N GLY A 76 -2.49 -3.00 10.41
CA GLY A 76 -1.94 -2.44 11.65
C GLY A 76 -0.42 -2.39 11.62
N ILE A 77 0.23 -3.43 11.08
CA ILE A 77 1.69 -3.44 10.91
C ILE A 77 2.13 -2.32 9.95
N LEU A 78 1.47 -2.18 8.80
CA LEU A 78 1.84 -1.13 7.84
C LEU A 78 1.65 0.28 8.42
N GLN A 79 0.58 0.50 9.18
CA GLN A 79 0.34 1.78 9.86
C GLN A 79 1.44 2.11 10.87
N GLU A 80 1.87 1.12 11.66
CA GLU A 80 2.95 1.28 12.64
C GLU A 80 4.30 1.56 11.96
N VAL A 81 4.62 0.83 10.89
CA VAL A 81 5.84 1.05 10.10
C VAL A 81 5.86 2.45 9.49
N VAL A 82 4.73 2.91 8.92
CA VAL A 82 4.63 4.26 8.37
C VAL A 82 4.74 5.30 9.48
N HIS A 83 4.10 5.10 10.63
CA HIS A 83 4.16 6.02 11.76
C HIS A 83 5.59 6.17 12.28
N LEU A 84 6.28 5.05 12.52
CA LEU A 84 7.66 5.04 13.00
C LEU A 84 8.63 5.60 11.93
N GLY A 85 8.44 5.23 10.66
CA GLY A 85 9.29 5.70 9.56
C GLY A 85 9.09 7.18 9.20
N ALA A 86 7.91 7.74 9.46
CA ALA A 86 7.63 9.16 9.28
C ALA A 86 7.99 10.01 10.51
N THR A 87 8.17 9.38 11.67
CA THR A 87 8.59 10.07 12.90
C THR A 87 10.10 10.34 12.82
N PRO A 88 10.56 11.57 13.10
CA PRO A 88 11.99 11.86 13.10
C PRO A 88 12.72 10.99 14.11
N ASN A 89 13.77 10.30 13.67
CA ASN A 89 14.62 9.51 14.54
C ASN A 89 15.61 10.44 15.25
N LEU A 90 15.53 10.55 16.58
CA LEU A 90 16.40 11.43 17.37
C LEU A 90 17.89 11.08 17.23
N GLY A 91 18.21 9.81 16.97
CA GLY A 91 19.58 9.38 16.70
C GLY A 91 20.19 9.97 15.43
N ASP A 92 19.36 10.41 14.48
CA ASP A 92 19.82 11.04 13.23
C ASP A 92 20.14 12.53 13.40
N PHE A 93 19.72 13.16 14.51
CA PHE A 93 19.94 14.60 14.77
C PHE A 93 21.26 14.90 15.48
N SER A 94 21.76 14.01 16.32
CA SER A 94 23.07 14.17 16.98
C SER A 94 23.69 12.82 17.34
N PRO A 95 24.99 12.60 17.05
CA PRO A 95 25.70 11.38 17.45
C PRO A 95 25.69 11.09 18.96
N SER A 96 25.40 12.09 19.80
CA SER A 96 25.29 11.93 21.25
C SER A 96 23.93 11.40 21.74
N LEU A 97 22.96 11.25 20.84
CA LEU A 97 21.59 10.81 21.13
C LEU A 97 21.33 9.37 20.65
N VAL A 98 22.35 8.72 20.08
CA VAL A 98 22.38 7.29 19.72
C VAL A 98 22.97 6.47 20.86
#